data_AF-A0AAW9H4J9-F1
#
_entry.id   AF-A0AAW9H4J9-F1
#
_cell.length_a   1.000
_cell.length_b   1.000
_cell.length_c   1.000
_cell.angle_alpha   90.00
_cell.angle_beta   90.00
_cell.angle_gamma   90.00
#
_symmetry.space_group_name_H-M   'P 1'
#
loop_
_entity.id
_entity.type
_entity.pdbx_description
1 polymer ?
#
loop_
_entity_poly.entity_id
_entity_poly.type
_entity_poly.pdbx_seq_one_letter_code
_entity_poly.pdbx_strand_id
1 'polypeptide(L)'
;MTKKTETRPSTAAINPFGLRMQPELRERLEAAANEAGRSLNAEIAERLELSFSRKDFPWLLESRINEYEALMQKRDEILNEMNKMQAFAHELASSDLAEDARHVQLLQERLARLHEERALLAKLADTVSESFNIVLKLGADHGAIRNYRADADMEKSKPKRKR
;
A
#
# COMPACT_ATOMS: atom_id res chain seq x y z
N MET A 1 -33.53 -41.87 42.20
CA MET A 1 -34.60 -40.85 42.34
C MET A 1 -34.95 -40.36 40.94
N THR A 2 -36.09 -40.80 40.40
CA THR A 2 -36.53 -40.46 39.04
C THR A 2 -37.26 -39.12 39.06
N LYS A 3 -36.74 -38.12 38.34
CA LYS A 3 -37.37 -36.81 38.19
C LYS A 3 -38.71 -36.97 37.45
N LYS A 4 -39.80 -36.53 38.07
CA LYS A 4 -41.12 -36.42 37.44
C LYS A 4 -41.04 -35.36 36.35
N THR A 5 -41.30 -35.75 35.11
CA THR A 5 -41.46 -34.85 33.98
C THR A 5 -42.73 -34.03 34.22
N GLU A 6 -42.61 -32.73 34.45
CA GLU A 6 -43.74 -31.81 34.57
C GLU A 6 -44.40 -31.65 33.19
N THR A 7 -45.42 -32.47 32.92
CA THR A 7 -46.32 -32.27 31.78
C THR A 7 -47.13 -30.99 31.98
N ARG A 8 -47.14 -30.13 30.95
CA ARG A 8 -47.93 -28.89 30.89
C ARG A 8 -49.39 -29.16 31.32
N PRO A 9 -50.03 -28.29 32.12
CA PRO A 9 -51.40 -28.50 32.58
C PRO A 9 -52.34 -28.71 31.39
N SER A 10 -53.25 -29.68 31.52
CA SER A 10 -54.17 -30.07 30.44
C SER A 10 -55.08 -28.90 30.06
N THR A 11 -55.00 -28.48 28.79
CA THR A 11 -55.87 -27.45 28.20
C THR A 11 -57.28 -27.96 27.91
N ALA A 12 -57.61 -29.20 28.26
CA ALA A 12 -58.91 -29.83 28.03
C ALA A 12 -60.09 -29.14 28.73
N ALA A 13 -59.83 -28.25 29.71
CA ALA A 13 -60.85 -27.47 30.41
C ALA A 13 -61.22 -26.15 29.71
N ILE A 14 -60.54 -25.77 28.63
CA ILE A 14 -60.82 -24.52 27.91
C ILE A 14 -61.96 -24.76 26.93
N ASN A 15 -63.09 -24.08 27.14
CA ASN A 15 -64.21 -24.12 26.20
C ASN A 15 -63.73 -23.71 24.79
N PRO A 16 -64.06 -24.48 23.74
CA PRO A 16 -63.63 -24.17 22.39
C PRO A 16 -64.17 -22.79 21.98
N PHE A 17 -63.26 -21.87 21.68
CA PHE A 17 -63.62 -20.55 21.21
C PHE A 17 -64.17 -20.67 19.78
N GLY A 18 -65.44 -20.30 19.59
CA GLY A 18 -66.09 -20.29 18.27
C GLY A 18 -65.59 -19.14 17.42
N LEU A 19 -64.34 -19.24 16.92
CA LEU A 19 -63.72 -18.21 16.09
C LEU A 19 -64.37 -18.18 14.71
N ARG A 20 -64.99 -17.05 14.35
CA ARG A 20 -65.47 -16.79 12.99
C ARG A 20 -64.39 -16.08 12.20
N MET A 21 -64.01 -16.64 11.06
CA MET A 21 -63.01 -16.06 10.16
C MET A 21 -63.41 -16.27 8.71
N GLN A 22 -62.94 -15.38 7.84
CA GLN A 22 -63.13 -15.50 6.40
C GLN A 22 -62.40 -16.75 5.86
N PRO A 23 -62.93 -17.41 4.83
CA PRO A 23 -62.33 -18.63 4.28
C PRO A 23 -60.87 -18.43 3.84
N GLU A 24 -60.56 -17.31 3.20
CA GLU A 24 -59.19 -17.07 2.70
C GLU A 24 -58.20 -16.86 3.86
N LEU A 25 -58.66 -16.26 4.96
CA LEU A 25 -57.83 -16.10 6.16
C LEU A 25 -57.57 -17.45 6.84
N ARG A 26 -58.57 -18.33 6.86
CA ARG A 26 -58.45 -19.68 7.40
C ARG A 26 -57.43 -20.50 6.62
N GLU A 27 -57.54 -20.53 5.29
CA GLU A 27 -56.59 -21.26 4.44
C GLU A 27 -55.15 -20.78 4.65
N ARG A 28 -54.95 -19.46 4.74
CA ARG A 28 -53.61 -18.89 4.99
C ARG A 28 -53.04 -19.30 6.34
N LEU A 29 -53.87 -19.37 7.38
CA LEU A 29 -53.45 -19.81 8.72
C LEU A 29 -53.19 -21.32 8.76
N GLU A 30 -53.98 -22.12 8.06
CA GLU A 30 -53.78 -23.57 7.96
C GLU A 30 -52.48 -23.90 7.19
N ALA A 31 -52.21 -23.20 6.08
CA ALA A 31 -50.96 -23.33 5.35
C ALA A 31 -49.75 -22.98 6.23
N ALA A 32 -49.81 -21.87 6.96
CA ALA A 32 -48.74 -21.46 7.86
C ALA A 32 -48.55 -22.44 9.03
N ALA A 33 -49.64 -22.95 9.61
CA ALA A 33 -49.58 -23.95 10.68
C ALA A 33 -48.93 -25.26 10.20
N ASN A 34 -49.26 -25.70 8.98
CA ASN A 34 -48.66 -26.88 8.35
C ASN A 34 -47.16 -26.67 8.08
N GLU A 35 -46.77 -25.52 7.55
CA GLU A 35 -45.35 -25.17 7.32
C GLU A 35 -44.55 -25.14 8.62
N ALA A 36 -45.15 -24.61 9.71
CA ALA A 36 -44.53 -24.57 11.02
C ALA A 36 -44.56 -25.91 11.78
N GLY A 37 -45.28 -26.93 11.27
CA GLY A 37 -45.45 -28.21 11.95
C GLY A 37 -46.27 -28.12 13.25
N ARG A 38 -47.24 -27.20 13.33
CA ARG A 38 -48.04 -26.90 14.53
C ARG A 38 -49.53 -27.02 14.22
N SER A 39 -50.36 -27.15 15.25
CA SER A 39 -51.82 -27.08 15.07
C SER A 39 -52.27 -25.66 14.74
N LEU A 40 -53.39 -25.52 14.02
CA LEU A 40 -53.98 -24.22 13.71
C LEU A 40 -54.17 -23.35 14.96
N ASN A 41 -54.60 -23.94 16.08
CA ASN A 41 -54.77 -23.21 17.34
C ASN A 41 -53.43 -22.73 17.92
N ALA A 42 -52.37 -23.54 17.81
CA ALA A 42 -51.03 -23.14 18.27
C ALA A 42 -50.47 -21.99 17.41
N GLU A 43 -50.68 -22.02 16.10
CA GLU A 43 -50.28 -20.93 15.20
C GLU A 43 -51.03 -19.63 15.48
N ILE A 44 -52.35 -19.70 15.72
CA ILE A 44 -53.15 -18.55 16.12
C ILE A 44 -52.65 -17.96 17.45
N ALA A 45 -52.40 -18.81 18.45
CA ALA A 45 -51.91 -18.37 19.74
C ALA A 45 -50.54 -17.68 19.62
N GLU A 46 -49.59 -18.26 18.88
CA GLU A 46 -48.25 -17.70 18.73
C GLU A 46 -48.25 -16.35 18.01
N ARG A 47 -49.07 -16.21 16.96
CA ARG A 47 -49.23 -14.91 16.27
C ARG A 47 -49.83 -13.85 17.17
N LEU A 48 -50.81 -14.22 18.00
CA LEU A 48 -51.41 -13.30 18.96
C LEU A 48 -50.39 -12.88 20.03
N GLU A 49 -49.66 -13.83 20.62
CA GLU A 49 -48.61 -13.55 21.61
C GLU A 49 -47.51 -12.62 21.05
N LEU A 50 -47.07 -12.86 19.82
CA LEU A 50 -46.11 -11.99 19.13
C LEU A 50 -46.65 -10.58 18.88
N SER A 51 -47.96 -10.46 18.62
CA SER A 51 -48.61 -9.15 18.40
C SER A 51 -48.61 -8.28 19.65
N PHE A 52 -48.68 -8.89 20.84
CA PHE A 52 -48.57 -8.19 22.13
C PHE A 52 -47.11 -7.93 22.49
N SER A 53 -46.21 -8.90 22.27
CA SER A 53 -44.78 -8.78 22.58
C SER A 53 -44.09 -7.59 21.90
N ARG A 54 -44.58 -7.16 20.73
CA ARG A 54 -44.05 -5.96 20.03
C ARG A 54 -44.40 -4.63 20.73
N LYS A 55 -45.43 -4.59 21.57
CA LYS A 55 -45.89 -3.38 22.27
C LYS A 55 -45.30 -3.22 23.67
N ASP A 56 -44.64 -4.26 24.19
CA ASP A 56 -44.29 -4.33 25.61
C ASP A 56 -42.92 -3.71 25.96
N PHE A 57 -42.15 -3.20 24.99
CA PHE A 57 -40.85 -2.57 25.27
C PHE A 57 -40.57 -1.25 24.53
N PRO A 58 -41.47 -0.24 24.52
CA PRO A 58 -41.17 1.07 23.94
C PRO A 58 -39.91 1.71 24.56
N TRP A 59 -39.76 1.58 25.89
CA TRP A 59 -38.62 2.12 26.62
C TRP A 59 -37.28 1.45 26.27
N LEU A 60 -37.29 0.18 25.84
CA LEU A 60 -36.07 -0.54 25.46
C LEU A 60 -35.59 -0.11 24.08
N LEU A 61 -36.51 0.11 23.14
CA LEU A 61 -36.17 0.68 21.85
C LEU A 61 -35.66 2.11 22.01
N GLU A 62 -36.32 2.92 22.84
CA GLU A 62 -35.92 4.31 23.09
C GLU A 62 -34.54 4.39 23.76
N SER A 63 -34.27 3.52 24.74
CA SER A 63 -32.94 3.41 25.36
C SER A 63 -31.86 3.03 24.33
N ARG A 64 -32.16 2.09 23.43
CA ARG A 64 -31.24 1.70 22.35
C ARG A 64 -31.02 2.81 21.34
N ILE A 65 -32.08 3.54 20.95
CA ILE A 65 -31.98 4.66 20.03
C ILE A 65 -31.05 5.73 20.62
N ASN A 66 -31.23 6.08 21.89
CA ASN A 66 -30.37 7.05 22.57
C ASN A 66 -28.90 6.58 22.65
N GLU A 67 -28.66 5.28 22.89
CA GLU A 67 -27.32 4.70 22.87
C GLU A 67 -26.69 4.78 21.47
N TYR A 68 -27.44 4.48 20.42
CA TYR A 68 -26.99 4.62 19.04
C TYR A 68 -26.66 6.07 18.68
N GLU A 69 -27.47 7.03 19.13
CA GLU A 69 -27.21 8.45 18.91
C GLU A 69 -25.92 8.91 19.59
N ALA A 70 -25.68 8.50 20.84
CA ALA A 70 -24.45 8.81 21.56
C ALA A 70 -23.21 8.20 20.87
N LEU A 71 -23.32 6.96 20.37
CA LEU A 71 -22.23 6.33 19.60
C LEU A 71 -21.97 7.05 18.28
N MET A 72 -23.01 7.53 17.61
CA MET A 72 -22.88 8.30 16.37
C MET A 72 -22.20 9.66 16.61
N GLN A 73 -22.54 10.37 17.68
CA GLN A 73 -21.84 11.60 18.05
C GLN A 73 -20.35 11.36 18.30
N LYS A 74 -20.02 10.30 19.04
CA LYS A 74 -18.63 9.94 19.31
C LYS A 74 -17.86 9.56 18.05
N ARG A 75 -18.51 8.89 17.09
CA ARG A 75 -17.92 8.61 15.77
C ARG A 75 -17.57 9.91 15.04
N ASP A 76 -18.48 10.88 15.04
CA ASP A 76 -18.28 12.15 14.33
C ASP A 76 -17.15 12.97 14.98
N GLU A 77 -17.04 12.96 16.30
CA GLU A 77 -15.91 13.54 17.03
C GLU A 77 -14.57 12.92 16.59
N ILE A 78 -14.50 11.58 16.54
CA ILE A 78 -13.29 10.87 16.09
C ILE A 78 -12.93 11.24 14.66
N LEU A 79 -13.92 11.30 13.76
CA LEU A 79 -13.68 11.69 12.36
C LEU A 79 -13.17 13.12 12.26
N ASN A 80 -13.70 14.04 13.07
CA ASN A 80 -13.23 15.42 13.11
C ASN A 80 -11.79 15.51 13.59
N GLU A 81 -11.41 14.78 14.65
CA GLU A 81 -10.03 14.73 15.13
C GLU A 81 -9.09 14.07 14.10
N MET A 82 -9.52 13.02 13.41
CA MET A 82 -8.75 12.43 12.31
C MET A 82 -8.49 13.42 11.18
N ASN A 83 -9.48 14.21 10.79
CA ASN A 83 -9.32 15.23 9.76
C ASN A 83 -8.32 16.32 10.19
N LYS A 84 -8.37 16.75 11.46
CA LYS A 84 -7.39 17.69 12.02
C LYS A 84 -5.98 17.11 11.99
N MET A 85 -5.81 15.85 12.39
CA MET A 85 -4.52 15.17 12.34
C MET A 85 -3.99 15.04 10.91
N GLN A 86 -4.86 14.74 9.93
CA GLN A 86 -4.46 14.68 8.53
C GLN A 86 -4.03 16.04 7.98
N ALA A 87 -4.76 17.11 8.33
CA ALA A 87 -4.38 18.46 7.96
C ALA A 87 -3.01 18.85 8.55
N PHE A 88 -2.79 18.54 9.83
CA PHE A 88 -1.51 18.78 10.50
C PHE A 88 -0.36 17.96 9.90
N ALA A 89 -0.60 16.68 9.58
CA ALA A 89 0.39 15.85 8.91
C ALA A 89 0.74 16.37 7.51
N HIS A 90 -0.25 16.89 6.77
CA HIS A 90 -0.01 17.51 5.47
C HIS A 90 0.79 18.81 5.59
N GLU A 91 0.54 19.63 6.61
CA GLU A 91 1.30 20.85 6.91
C GLU A 91 2.76 20.55 7.29
N LEU A 92 3.00 19.52 8.11
CA LEU A 92 4.35 19.02 8.41
C LEU A 92 5.08 18.48 7.16
N ALA A 93 4.36 17.74 6.31
CA ALA A 93 4.95 17.18 5.10
C ALA A 93 5.31 18.25 4.06
N SER A 94 4.60 19.39 4.04
CA SER A 94 4.85 20.46 3.09
C SER A 94 6.00 21.40 3.51
N SER A 95 6.33 21.53 4.80
CA SER A 95 7.45 22.37 5.24
C SER A 95 8.81 21.69 5.03
N ASP A 96 8.95 20.42 5.41
CA ASP A 96 10.30 19.83 5.53
C ASP A 96 10.71 19.01 4.28
N LEU A 97 9.82 18.18 3.72
CA LEU A 97 10.19 17.30 2.60
C LEU A 97 10.40 18.04 1.27
N ALA A 98 9.70 19.16 1.06
CA ALA A 98 9.81 19.91 -0.19
C ALA A 98 11.13 20.70 -0.27
N GLU A 99 11.69 21.14 0.85
CA GLU A 99 13.00 21.80 0.89
C GLU A 99 14.14 20.77 0.81
N ASP A 100 14.02 19.66 1.54
CA ASP A 100 15.01 18.58 1.49
C ASP A 100 15.09 17.92 0.10
N ALA A 101 13.95 17.67 -0.55
CA ALA A 101 13.93 17.13 -1.91
C ALA A 101 14.61 18.08 -2.91
N ARG A 102 14.41 19.39 -2.77
CA ARG A 102 15.08 20.41 -3.60
C ARG A 102 16.58 20.43 -3.35
N HIS A 103 17.01 20.30 -2.09
CA HIS A 103 18.42 20.25 -1.73
C HIS A 103 19.11 19.00 -2.30
N VAL A 104 18.47 17.83 -2.19
CA VAL A 104 18.97 16.57 -2.76
C VAL A 104 19.09 16.68 -4.28
N GLN A 105 18.11 17.27 -4.96
CA GLN A 105 18.14 17.46 -6.41
C GLN A 105 19.29 18.38 -6.83
N LEU A 106 19.52 19.47 -6.09
CA LEU A 106 20.67 20.36 -6.33
C LEU A 106 22.02 19.65 -6.15
N LEU A 107 22.14 18.79 -5.12
CA LEU A 107 23.35 18.00 -4.90
C LEU A 107 23.58 16.98 -6.02
N GLN A 108 22.52 16.34 -6.53
CA GLN A 108 22.60 15.43 -7.67
C GLN A 108 23.09 16.13 -8.93
N GLU A 109 22.56 17.33 -9.22
CA GLU A 109 23.04 18.14 -10.36
C GLU A 109 24.50 18.58 -10.20
N ARG A 110 24.92 18.90 -8.98
CA ARG A 110 26.32 19.26 -8.68
C ARG A 110 27.25 18.07 -8.91
N LEU A 111 26.84 16.88 -8.48
CA LEU A 111 27.60 15.65 -8.72
C LEU A 111 27.71 15.32 -10.21
N ALA A 112 26.62 15.46 -10.97
CA ALA A 112 26.63 15.25 -12.42
C ALA A 112 27.65 16.16 -13.12
N ARG A 113 27.67 17.45 -12.77
CA ARG A 113 28.66 18.42 -13.31
C ARG A 113 30.10 18.03 -12.97
N LEU A 114 30.36 17.59 -11.74
CA LEU A 114 31.71 17.14 -11.34
C LEU A 114 32.15 15.88 -12.10
N HIS A 115 31.22 14.96 -12.40
CA HIS A 115 31.51 13.80 -13.23
C HIS A 115 31.87 14.20 -14.67
N GLU A 116 31.16 15.17 -15.25
CA GLU A 116 31.49 15.71 -16.57
C GLU A 116 32.86 16.41 -16.59
N GLU A 117 33.14 17.27 -15.61
CA GLU A 117 34.43 17.94 -15.46
C GLU A 117 35.57 16.92 -15.33
N ARG A 118 35.39 15.87 -14.51
CA ARG A 118 36.38 14.80 -14.37
C ARG A 118 36.59 14.04 -15.68
N ALA A 119 35.55 13.82 -16.46
CA ALA A 119 35.66 13.18 -17.78
C ALA A 119 36.44 14.05 -18.78
N LEU A 120 36.23 15.37 -18.74
CA LEU A 120 37.01 16.31 -19.56
C LEU A 120 38.49 16.33 -19.14
N LEU A 121 38.77 16.35 -17.83
CA LEU A 121 40.14 16.28 -17.32
C LEU A 121 40.85 14.98 -17.70
N ALA A 122 40.15 13.84 -17.70
CA ALA A 122 40.69 12.57 -18.16
C ALA A 122 41.10 12.62 -19.64
N LYS A 123 40.24 13.16 -20.51
CA LYS A 123 40.55 13.35 -21.95
C LYS A 123 41.75 14.28 -22.16
N LEU A 124 41.86 15.34 -21.34
CA LEU A 124 43.01 16.24 -21.37
C LEU A 124 44.30 15.52 -20.95
N ALA A 125 44.24 14.68 -19.92
CA ALA A 125 45.38 13.88 -19.50
C ALA A 125 45.85 12.91 -20.60
N ASP A 126 44.90 12.26 -21.29
CA ASP A 126 45.20 11.35 -22.40
C ASP A 126 45.88 12.08 -23.57
N THR A 127 45.37 13.25 -23.98
CA THR A 127 45.97 14.05 -25.06
C THR A 127 47.36 14.59 -24.72
N VAL A 128 47.59 14.99 -23.47
CA VAL A 128 48.92 15.36 -22.98
C VAL A 128 49.88 14.16 -23.01
N SER A 129 49.41 12.98 -22.58
CA SER A 129 50.19 11.75 -22.59
C SER A 129 50.56 11.32 -24.01
N GLU A 130 49.63 11.42 -24.96
CA GLU A 130 49.85 11.15 -26.38
C GLU A 130 50.87 12.14 -26.98
N SER A 131 50.71 13.44 -26.69
CA SER A 131 51.65 14.47 -27.14
C SER A 131 53.06 14.23 -26.59
N PHE A 132 53.18 13.84 -25.32
CA PHE A 132 54.46 13.53 -24.69
C PHE A 132 55.13 12.30 -25.34
N ASN A 133 54.37 11.25 -25.63
CA ASN A 133 54.87 10.06 -26.32
C ASN A 133 55.36 10.35 -27.75
N ILE A 134 54.69 11.25 -28.47
CA ILE A 134 55.12 11.72 -29.79
C ILE A 134 56.48 12.43 -29.68
N VAL A 135 56.63 13.34 -28.71
CA VAL A 135 57.90 14.06 -28.47
C VAL A 135 59.03 13.08 -28.13
N LEU A 136 58.77 12.07 -27.30
CA LEU A 136 59.76 11.03 -26.97
C LEU A 136 60.18 10.21 -28.19
N LYS A 137 59.24 9.80 -29.05
CA LYS A 137 59.55 9.08 -30.30
C LYS A 137 60.39 9.93 -31.25
N LEU A 138 60.01 11.18 -31.46
CA LEU A 138 60.76 12.11 -32.31
C LEU A 138 62.18 12.37 -31.76
N GLY A 139 62.35 12.44 -30.44
CA GLY A 139 63.66 12.55 -29.79
C GLY A 139 64.53 11.30 -29.93
N ALA A 140 63.92 10.11 -29.87
CA ALA A 140 64.62 8.83 -30.09
C ALA A 140 65.09 8.68 -31.55
N ASP A 141 64.26 9.08 -32.52
CA ASP A 141 64.61 9.05 -33.95
C ASP A 141 65.72 10.06 -34.29
N HIS A 142 65.78 11.21 -33.62
CA HIS A 142 66.90 12.14 -33.74
C HIS A 142 68.20 11.64 -33.09
N GLY A 143 68.10 10.75 -32.09
CA GLY A 143 69.24 10.03 -31.52
C GLY A 143 69.82 8.98 -32.48
N ALA A 144 68.98 8.34 -33.30
CA ALA A 144 69.40 7.36 -34.29
C ALA A 144 70.19 7.96 -35.47
N ILE A 145 69.99 9.24 -35.78
CA ILE A 145 70.68 9.93 -36.89
C ILE A 145 72.17 10.24 -36.56
N ARG A 146 72.60 10.19 -35.28
CA ARG A 146 74.01 10.41 -34.92
C ARG A 146 74.96 9.25 -35.27
N ASN A 147 74.45 8.06 -35.55
CA ASN A 147 75.31 6.89 -35.81
C ASN A 147 75.60 6.61 -37.30
N TYR A 148 75.12 7.44 -38.23
CA TYR A 148 75.40 7.26 -39.66
C TYR A 148 76.59 8.08 -40.21
N ARG A 149 77.28 8.86 -39.37
CA ARG A 149 78.42 9.70 -39.80
C ARG A 149 79.81 9.15 -39.46
N ALA A 150 79.90 7.95 -38.87
CA ALA A 150 81.17 7.34 -38.48
C ALA A 150 81.73 6.31 -39.50
N ASP A 151 80.92 5.84 -40.46
CA ASP A 151 81.34 4.76 -41.38
C ASP A 151 81.79 5.24 -42.79
N ALA A 152 81.91 6.55 -43.01
CA ALA A 152 82.33 7.10 -44.31
C ALA A 152 83.84 7.33 -44.47
N ASP A 153 84.65 7.21 -43.41
CA ASP A 153 86.09 7.57 -43.43
C ASP A 153 87.06 6.38 -43.30
N MET A 154 86.60 5.13 -43.48
CA MET A 154 87.44 3.92 -43.34
C MET A 154 87.51 3.05 -44.60
N GLU A 155 87.70 3.62 -45.80
CA GLU A 155 88.10 2.77 -46.95
C GLU A 155 88.92 3.53 -48.02
N LYS A 156 90.25 3.65 -47.79
CA LYS A 156 91.33 3.56 -48.80
C LYS A 156 92.70 3.95 -48.21
N SER A 157 93.21 3.12 -47.30
CA SER A 157 94.65 2.99 -47.04
C SER A 157 95.07 1.58 -47.44
N LYS A 158 95.70 1.43 -48.62
CA LYS A 158 96.47 0.22 -48.97
C LYS A 158 97.90 0.60 -49.33
N PRO A 159 98.91 -0.18 -48.89
CA PRO A 159 100.31 0.24 -48.86
C PRO A 159 101.06 -0.02 -50.17
N LYS A 160 102.10 0.82 -50.37
CA LYS A 160 103.12 0.79 -51.42
C LYS A 160 103.87 -0.56 -51.46
N ARG A 161 104.10 -1.10 -52.66
CA ARG A 161 105.14 -2.10 -52.93
C ARG A 161 106.30 -1.45 -53.69
N LYS A 162 107.51 -1.63 -53.13
CA LYS A 162 108.82 -1.27 -53.65
C LYS A 162 109.16 -2.06 -54.93
N ARG A 163 109.83 -1.41 -55.88
CA ARG A 163 111.05 -1.89 -56.54
C ARG A 163 111.92 -0.69 -56.87
#